data_AF-A0A3B5R601-F1
#
_entry.id   AF-A0A3B5R601-F1
#
_cell.length_a   1.000
_cell.length_b   1.000
_cell.length_c   1.000
_cell.angle_alpha   90.00
_cell.angle_beta   90.00
_cell.angle_gamma   90.00
#
_symmetry.space_group_name_H-M   'P 1'
#
loop_
_entity.id
_entity.type
_entity.pdbx_description
1 polymer ?
#
loop_
_entity_poly.entity_id
_entity_poly.type
_entity_poly.pdbx_seq_one_letter_code
_entity_poly.pdbx_strand_id
1 'polypeptide(L)'
;FFLALLPKIFLFRGVTPVHFLQSTIMNCSHNKDATYFQMYWYQQLPDQNMKLIVFTTTYPPFQYEDGFSKEKFPADRKDALSGSLTVKQLQPEDSGVYFCSSCTKTQLLETQ
;
A
#
# COMPACT_ATOMS: atom_id res chain seq x y z
N PHE A 1 28.70 -13.71 43.75
CA PHE A 1 28.96 -13.89 42.31
C PHE A 1 27.84 -14.76 41.76
N PHE A 2 26.85 -14.34 40.98
CA PHE A 2 26.58 -13.11 40.25
C PHE A 2 25.16 -12.62 40.59
N LEU A 3 24.97 -11.30 40.46
CA LEU A 3 23.72 -10.59 40.64
C LEU A 3 22.69 -10.94 39.55
N ALA A 4 21.42 -10.91 39.94
CA ALA A 4 20.27 -10.92 39.05
C ALA A 4 20.31 -9.73 38.06
N LEU A 5 19.95 -9.99 36.80
CA LEU A 5 19.56 -8.95 35.84
C LEU A 5 18.11 -9.24 35.43
N LEU A 6 17.21 -8.42 35.96
CA LEU A 6 15.80 -8.32 35.56
C LEU A 6 15.68 -8.08 34.04
N PRO A 7 14.58 -8.51 33.40
CA PRO A 7 14.36 -8.27 31.99
C PRO A 7 14.38 -6.77 31.75
N LYS A 8 15.11 -6.36 30.71
CA LYS A 8 15.24 -4.96 30.27
C LYS A 8 13.85 -4.32 30.19
N ILE A 9 13.48 -3.58 31.23
CA ILE A 9 12.39 -2.62 31.19
C ILE A 9 12.87 -1.54 30.24
N PHE A 10 12.42 -1.61 28.99
CA PHE A 10 12.51 -0.47 28.10
C PHE A 10 11.55 0.60 28.63
N LEU A 11 12.10 1.54 29.40
CA LEU A 11 11.43 2.79 29.70
C LEU A 11 11.36 3.60 28.39
N PHE A 12 10.30 3.42 27.61
CA PHE A 12 9.95 4.38 26.59
C PHE A 12 9.42 5.62 27.29
N ARG A 13 10.27 6.65 27.37
CA ARG A 13 9.85 8.01 27.73
C ARG A 13 8.74 8.39 26.74
N GLY A 14 7.51 8.49 27.24
CA GLY A 14 6.31 8.71 26.43
C GLY A 14 6.39 10.01 25.63
N VAL A 15 6.81 9.90 24.37
CA VAL A 15 6.40 10.80 23.30
C VAL A 15 5.26 10.07 22.63
N THR A 16 4.06 10.64 22.62
CA THR A 16 2.98 10.13 21.78
C THR A 16 3.52 10.01 20.35
N PRO A 17 3.47 8.85 19.69
CA PRO A 17 4.13 8.69 18.41
C PRO A 17 3.29 9.45 17.38
N VAL A 18 3.73 10.66 17.05
CA VAL A 18 3.13 11.52 16.03
C VAL A 18 3.06 10.82 14.65
N HIS A 19 3.78 9.71 14.48
CA HIS A 19 3.76 8.85 13.29
C HIS A 19 2.45 8.09 13.05
N PHE A 20 1.71 7.68 14.08
CA PHE A 20 0.56 6.77 13.92
C PHE A 20 -0.68 7.38 13.25
N LEU A 21 -0.75 8.72 13.16
CA LEU A 21 -1.84 9.44 12.50
C LEU A 21 -1.44 10.02 11.14
N GLN A 22 -0.19 9.80 10.70
CA GLN A 22 0.27 10.31 9.42
C GLN A 22 -0.25 9.44 8.28
N SER A 23 -0.39 10.07 7.12
CA SER A 23 -0.69 9.40 5.86
C SER A 23 0.35 9.76 4.84
N THR A 24 0.72 8.81 4.00
CA THR A 24 1.58 9.06 2.85
C THR A 24 0.83 8.79 1.56
N ILE A 25 1.15 9.55 0.52
CA ILE A 25 0.54 9.43 -0.81
C ILE A 25 1.63 9.01 -1.78
N MET A 26 1.38 7.91 -2.48
CA MET A 26 2.21 7.41 -3.56
C MET A 26 1.51 7.75 -4.87
N ASN A 27 2.21 8.47 -5.73
CA ASN A 27 1.71 8.85 -7.04
C ASN A 27 2.35 7.96 -8.11
N CYS A 28 1.56 7.54 -9.08
CA CYS A 28 2.01 6.74 -10.21
C CYS A 28 1.55 7.41 -11.51
N SER A 29 2.44 7.46 -12.50
CA SER A 29 2.11 7.93 -13.84
C SER A 29 2.80 7.10 -14.91
N HIS A 30 2.22 7.08 -16.11
CA HIS A 30 2.83 6.47 -17.28
C HIS A 30 2.61 7.32 -18.53
N ASN A 31 3.38 7.03 -19.59
CA ASN A 31 3.37 7.74 -20.88
C ASN A 31 2.72 6.92 -22.00
N LYS A 32 1.83 6.00 -21.64
CA LYS A 32 1.04 5.19 -22.57
C LYS A 32 -0.25 5.91 -22.95
N ASP A 33 -0.90 5.46 -24.02
CA ASP A 33 -2.17 6.03 -24.46
C ASP A 33 -3.33 5.72 -23.47
N ALA A 34 -4.51 6.28 -23.77
CA ALA A 34 -5.70 6.16 -22.94
C ALA A 34 -6.24 4.72 -22.82
N THR A 35 -5.76 3.78 -23.63
CA THR A 35 -6.15 2.37 -23.51
C THR A 35 -5.57 1.75 -22.24
N TYR A 36 -4.50 2.28 -21.66
CA TYR A 36 -3.93 1.85 -20.37
C TYR A 36 -4.73 2.37 -19.17
N PHE A 37 -6.06 2.22 -19.19
CA PHE A 37 -6.97 2.78 -18.20
C PHE A 37 -7.04 1.97 -16.89
N GLN A 38 -6.43 0.78 -16.83
CA GLN A 38 -6.31 -0.03 -15.62
C GLN A 38 -5.02 0.28 -14.87
N MET A 39 -5.07 0.29 -13.54
CA MET A 39 -3.89 0.41 -12.68
C MET A 39 -4.00 -0.51 -11.47
N TYR A 40 -2.90 -1.18 -11.17
CA TYR A 40 -2.77 -2.10 -10.04
C TYR A 40 -1.76 -1.53 -9.05
N TRP A 41 -2.08 -1.65 -7.77
CA TRP A 41 -1.21 -1.23 -6.68
C TRP A 41 -0.85 -2.41 -5.82
N TYR A 42 0.45 -2.61 -5.59
CA TYR A 42 0.97 -3.74 -4.83
C TYR A 42 1.80 -3.26 -3.64
N GLN A 43 1.88 -4.11 -2.63
CA GLN A 43 2.79 -3.96 -1.50
C GLN A 43 3.68 -5.21 -1.39
N GLN A 44 4.95 -4.99 -1.12
CA GLN A 44 5.92 -6.00 -0.76
C GLN A 44 6.54 -5.63 0.59
N LEU A 45 6.19 -6.38 1.63
CA LEU A 45 6.83 -6.29 2.94
C LEU A 45 8.17 -7.03 2.93
N PRO A 46 9.11 -6.70 3.85
CA PRO A 46 10.36 -7.44 3.99
C PRO A 46 10.11 -8.95 4.12
N ASP A 47 10.85 -9.74 3.34
CA ASP A 47 10.78 -11.21 3.32
C ASP A 47 9.39 -11.80 2.99
N GLN A 48 8.49 -11.02 2.41
CA GLN A 48 7.18 -11.48 1.95
C GLN A 48 7.03 -11.38 0.43
N ASN A 49 6.12 -12.19 -0.11
CA ASN A 49 5.69 -12.07 -1.50
C ASN A 49 4.89 -10.77 -1.70
N MET A 50 4.96 -10.27 -2.93
CA MET A 50 4.16 -9.12 -3.35
C MET A 50 2.67 -9.47 -3.29
N LYS A 51 1.87 -8.56 -2.72
CA LYS A 51 0.40 -8.68 -2.64
C LYS A 51 -0.25 -7.53 -3.38
N LEU A 52 -1.30 -7.83 -4.16
CA LEU A 52 -2.15 -6.81 -4.75
C LEU A 52 -2.98 -6.17 -3.63
N ILE A 53 -3.01 -4.84 -3.59
CA ILE A 53 -3.84 -4.07 -2.65
C ILE A 53 -5.17 -3.76 -3.31
N VAL A 54 -5.10 -3.12 -4.48
CA VAL A 54 -6.27 -2.58 -5.18
C VAL A 54 -6.03 -2.51 -6.69
N PHE A 55 -7.06 -2.91 -7.41
CA PHE A 55 -7.24 -2.68 -8.83
C PHE A 55 -8.15 -1.46 -9.05
N THR A 56 -7.66 -0.48 -9.80
CA THR A 56 -8.38 0.74 -10.16
C THR A 56 -8.56 0.85 -11.67
N THR A 57 -9.71 1.41 -12.06
CA THR A 57 -9.93 1.90 -13.42
C THR A 57 -10.18 3.41 -13.36
N THR A 58 -10.39 4.06 -14.49
CA THR A 58 -10.82 5.47 -14.53
C THR A 58 -12.22 5.69 -13.96
N TYR A 59 -12.96 4.61 -13.66
CA TYR A 59 -14.30 4.65 -13.10
C TYR A 59 -14.39 3.78 -11.82
N PRO A 60 -14.94 4.30 -10.71
CA PRO A 60 -15.24 3.49 -9.53
C PRO A 60 -16.44 2.55 -9.80
N PRO A 61 -16.64 1.48 -9.01
CA PRO A 61 -15.91 1.13 -7.79
C PRO A 61 -14.54 0.46 -8.07
N PHE A 62 -13.59 0.67 -7.16
CA PHE A 62 -12.29 0.00 -7.17
C PHE A 62 -12.37 -1.33 -6.43
N GLN A 63 -11.59 -2.32 -6.88
CA GLN A 63 -11.62 -3.67 -6.34
C GLN A 63 -10.41 -3.87 -5.43
N TYR A 64 -10.66 -4.09 -4.14
CA TYR A 64 -9.62 -4.35 -3.15
C TYR A 64 -9.51 -5.86 -2.94
N GLU A 65 -8.30 -6.33 -2.74
CA GLU A 65 -8.03 -7.72 -2.34
C GLU A 65 -8.33 -7.96 -0.86
N ASP A 66 -8.46 -9.23 -0.49
CA ASP A 66 -8.71 -9.63 0.89
C ASP A 66 -7.62 -9.11 1.85
N GLY A 67 -8.07 -8.53 2.97
CA GLY A 67 -7.19 -7.90 3.96
C GLY A 67 -6.82 -6.44 3.67
N PHE A 68 -7.25 -5.89 2.53
CA PHE A 68 -7.10 -4.49 2.19
C PHE A 68 -8.45 -3.77 2.13
N SER A 69 -8.45 -2.46 2.41
CA SER A 69 -9.69 -1.68 2.41
C SER A 69 -9.46 -0.24 1.97
N LYS A 70 -10.52 0.40 1.48
CA LYS A 70 -10.51 1.80 1.07
C LYS A 70 -10.25 2.77 2.24
N GLU A 71 -10.59 2.38 3.46
CA GLU A 71 -10.39 3.18 4.66
C GLU A 71 -8.90 3.32 4.99
N LYS A 72 -8.13 2.23 4.83
CA LYS A 72 -6.69 2.20 5.07
C LYS A 72 -5.88 2.60 3.83
N PHE A 73 -6.28 2.12 2.65
CA PHE A 73 -5.57 2.28 1.38
C PHE A 73 -6.38 3.04 0.33
N PRO A 74 -6.90 4.25 0.59
CA PRO A 74 -7.70 4.94 -0.41
C PRO A 74 -6.89 5.22 -1.67
N ALA A 75 -7.38 4.66 -2.79
CA ALA A 75 -6.88 4.97 -4.12
C ALA A 75 -7.70 6.08 -4.78
N ASP A 76 -7.05 6.85 -5.66
CA ASP A 76 -7.69 7.82 -6.55
C ASP A 76 -7.16 7.65 -7.99
N ARG A 77 -8.06 7.78 -8.97
CA ARG A 77 -7.74 7.67 -10.40
C ARG A 77 -8.80 8.39 -11.21
N LYS A 78 -8.43 9.52 -11.80
CA LYS A 78 -9.34 10.39 -12.59
C LYS A 78 -9.13 10.25 -14.10
N ASP A 79 -7.95 9.82 -14.52
CA ASP A 79 -7.59 9.63 -15.91
C ASP A 79 -6.76 8.35 -16.09
N ALA A 80 -6.52 7.98 -17.34
CA ALA A 80 -5.77 6.77 -17.66
C ALA A 80 -4.30 6.88 -17.23
N LEU A 81 -3.69 8.07 -17.37
CA LEU A 81 -2.25 8.28 -17.28
C LEU A 81 -1.73 8.26 -15.85
N SER A 82 -2.56 8.64 -14.88
CA SER A 82 -2.15 8.88 -13.51
C SER A 82 -3.07 8.22 -12.49
N GLY A 83 -2.53 7.98 -11.31
CA GLY A 83 -3.27 7.49 -10.16
C GLY A 83 -2.48 7.67 -8.89
N SER A 84 -3.14 7.55 -7.75
CA SER A 84 -2.49 7.60 -6.45
C SER A 84 -3.06 6.56 -5.50
N LEU A 85 -2.20 6.15 -4.56
CA LEU A 85 -2.56 5.32 -3.42
C LEU A 85 -2.12 6.03 -2.14
N THR A 86 -3.05 6.23 -1.23
CA THR A 86 -2.75 6.78 0.09
C THR A 86 -2.70 5.63 1.08
N VAL A 87 -1.67 5.59 1.94
CA VAL A 87 -1.67 4.73 3.13
C VAL A 87 -1.98 5.62 4.33
N LYS A 88 -3.15 5.42 4.94
CA LYS A 88 -3.61 6.19 6.10
C LYS A 88 -3.12 5.56 7.41
N GLN A 89 -2.97 6.38 8.45
CA GLN A 89 -2.64 5.94 9.82
C GLN A 89 -1.43 5.00 9.83
N LEU A 90 -0.30 5.48 9.31
CA LEU A 90 0.92 4.68 9.13
C LEU A 90 1.31 3.95 10.42
N GLN A 91 1.49 2.64 10.30
CA GLN A 91 2.00 1.76 11.33
C GLN A 91 3.36 1.18 10.89
N PRO A 92 4.21 0.71 11.82
CA PRO A 92 5.44 0.00 11.48
C PRO A 92 5.24 -1.15 10.47
N GLU A 93 4.10 -1.82 10.51
CA GLU A 93 3.75 -2.95 9.64
C GLU A 93 3.46 -2.51 8.20
N ASP A 94 3.18 -1.23 7.96
CA ASP A 94 3.00 -0.69 6.61
C ASP A 94 4.34 -0.42 5.90
N SER A 95 5.47 -0.60 6.60
CA SER A 95 6.81 -0.37 6.06
C SER A 95 7.16 -1.45 5.03
N GLY A 96 7.30 -1.04 3.77
CA GLY A 96 7.61 -1.92 2.66
C GLY A 96 7.77 -1.15 1.36
N VAL A 97 7.96 -1.89 0.27
CA VAL A 97 8.04 -1.33 -1.08
C VAL A 97 6.66 -1.42 -1.71
N TYR A 98 6.22 -0.34 -2.34
CA TYR A 98 4.94 -0.29 -3.05
C TYR A 98 5.19 -0.11 -4.54
N PHE A 99 4.45 -0.87 -5.34
CA PHE A 99 4.57 -0.86 -6.79
C PHE A 99 3.25 -0.47 -7.42
N CYS A 100 3.34 0.17 -8.59
CA CYS A 100 2.19 0.39 -9.45
C CYS A 100 2.46 -0.16 -10.86
N SER A 101 1.41 -0.61 -11.53
CA SER A 101 1.49 -1.03 -12.94
C SER A 101 0.22 -0.65 -13.67
N SER A 102 0.32 -0.18 -14.93
CA SER A 102 -0.83 0.08 -15.78
C SER A 102 -1.01 -0.98 -16.87
N CYS A 103 -2.26 -1.25 -17.27
CA CYS A 103 -2.60 -2.28 -18.26
C CYS A 103 -3.74 -1.81 -19.17
N THR A 104 -3.80 -2.37 -20.39
CA THR A 104 -4.79 -2.01 -21.42
C THR A 104 -6.11 -2.78 -21.37
N LYS A 105 -6.24 -3.75 -20.46
CA LYS A 105 -7.22 -4.86 -20.43
C LYS A 105 -6.68 -6.14 -21.10
N THR A 106 -6.12 -7.04 -20.28
CA THR A 106 -6.28 -8.52 -20.26
C THR A 106 -5.36 -9.05 -19.14
N GLN A 107 -5.83 -9.09 -17.90
CA GLN A 107 -5.47 -10.22 -17.04
C GLN A 107 -6.66 -11.18 -17.11
N LEU A 108 -6.64 -12.04 -18.13
CA LEU A 108 -6.88 -13.44 -17.81
C LEU A 108 -5.68 -13.82 -16.94
N LEU A 109 -5.78 -13.61 -15.62
CA LEU A 109 -5.15 -14.54 -14.71
C LEU A 109 -5.98 -15.82 -14.88
N GLU A 110 -5.71 -16.56 -15.96
CA GLU A 110 -5.81 -18.00 -15.86
C GLU A 110 -4.95 -18.35 -14.65
N THR A 111 -5.65 -18.78 -13.62
CA THR A 111 -5.08 -19.41 -12.45
C THR A 111 -4.28 -20.61 -12.99
N GLN A 112 -2.95 -20.49 -13.00
CA GLN A 112 -2.08 -21.65 -12.89
C GLN A 112 -1.53 -21.69 -11.47
#